data_AF-A0A256IFP4-F1
#
_entry.id   AF-A0A256IFP4-F1
#
_cell.length_a   1.000
_cell.length_b   1.000
_cell.length_c   1.000
_cell.angle_alpha   90.00
_cell.angle_beta   90.00
_cell.angle_gamma   90.00
#
_symmetry.space_group_name_H-M   'P 1'
#
loop_
_entity.id
_entity.type
_entity.pdbx_description
1 polymer ?
#
loop_
_entity_poly.entity_id
_entity_poly.type
_entity_poly.pdbx_seq_one_letter_code
_entity_poly.pdbx_strand_id
1 'polypeptide(L)' 'MAEGRSHGPTTLSRADLVLVCMPLLFLGGYAVGALTFDTWTGATASASVACVPPLLEGLFVNPPTDG' A
#
# COMPACT_ATOMS: atom_id res chain seq x y z
N MET A 1 21.61 -1.84 -27.17
CA MET A 1 20.69 -2.94 -27.51
C MET A 1 21.39 -4.23 -27.08
N ALA A 2 20.91 -5.10 -26.21
CA ALA A 2 19.65 -5.21 -25.49
C ALA A 2 19.96 -5.96 -24.18
N GLU A 3 19.52 -5.44 -23.03
CA GLU A 3 19.44 -6.23 -21.80
C GLU A 3 17.99 -6.64 -21.64
N GLY A 4 17.61 -7.72 -22.32
CA GLY A 4 16.34 -8.39 -22.07
C GLY A 4 16.40 -9.05 -20.71
N ARG A 5 16.02 -8.33 -19.64
CA ARG A 5 15.79 -8.94 -18.33
C ARG A 5 14.60 -9.88 -18.46
N SER A 6 14.90 -11.17 -18.58
CA SER A 6 13.96 -12.26 -18.40
C SER A 6 13.32 -12.14 -17.02
N HIS A 7 12.07 -11.68 -16.95
CA HIS A 7 11.21 -11.90 -15.80
C HIS A 7 10.86 -13.39 -15.78
N GLY A 8 11.69 -14.17 -15.07
CA GLY A 8 11.37 -15.52 -14.65
C GLY A 8 10.07 -15.56 -13.81
N PRO A 9 9.51 -16.74 -13.57
CA PRO A 9 8.12 -16.95 -13.14
C PRO A 9 7.73 -16.08 -11.94
N THR A 10 6.91 -15.06 -12.22
CA THR A 10 5.98 -14.29 -11.38
C THR A 10 6.03 -14.53 -9.86
N THR A 11 7.17 -14.27 -9.22
CA THR A 11 7.20 -13.98 -7.78
C THR A 11 6.73 -12.54 -7.65
N LEU A 12 5.51 -12.34 -7.14
CA LEU A 12 4.98 -11.02 -6.80
C LEU A 12 6.06 -10.26 -6.02
N SER A 13 6.59 -9.18 -6.60
CA SER A 13 7.59 -8.37 -5.92
C SER A 13 6.94 -7.72 -4.70
N ARG A 14 7.71 -7.53 -3.62
CA ARG A 14 7.22 -6.82 -2.42
C ARG A 14 6.64 -5.44 -2.79
N ALA A 15 7.24 -4.75 -3.75
CA ALA A 15 6.74 -3.48 -4.24
C ALA A 15 5.34 -3.60 -4.85
N ASP A 16 5.11 -4.62 -5.69
CA ASP A 16 3.78 -4.88 -6.27
C ASP A 16 2.77 -5.24 -5.18
N LEU A 17 3.17 -6.00 -4.16
CA LEU A 17 2.29 -6.34 -3.05
C LEU A 17 1.88 -5.10 -2.24
N VAL A 18 2.82 -4.19 -1.95
CA VAL A 18 2.52 -2.91 -1.27
C VAL A 18 1.59 -2.04 -2.13
N LEU A 19 1.85 -1.97 -3.45
CA LEU A 19 1.02 -1.22 -4.38
C LEU A 19 -0.41 -1.76 -4.47
N VAL A 20 -0.61 -3.09 -4.39
CA VAL A 20 -1.95 -3.70 -4.36
C VAL A 20 -2.61 -3.57 -2.99
N CYS A 21 -1.86 -3.65 -1.90
CA CYS A 21 -2.39 -3.52 -0.54
C CYS A 21 -2.83 -2.09 -0.20
N MET A 22 -2.15 -1.06 -0.71
CA MET A 22 -2.51 0.35 -0.46
C MET A 22 -3.97 0.69 -0.78
N PRO A 23 -4.50 0.45 -1.99
CA PRO A 23 -5.89 0.77 -2.32
C PRO A 23 -6.89 -0.09 -1.51
N LEU A 24 -6.53 -1.33 -1.18
CA LEU A 24 -7.36 -2.20 -0.34
C LEU A 24 -7.45 -1.69 1.10
N LEU A 25 -6.34 -1.26 1.68
CA LEU A 25 -6.29 -0.66 3.01
C LEU A 25 -7.04 0.66 3.06
N PHE A 26 -6.91 1.49 2.03
CA PHE A 26 -7.66 2.73 1.91
C PHE A 26 -9.17 2.44 1.81
N LEU A 27 -9.57 1.51 0.94
CA LEU A 27 -10.98 1.16 0.75
C LEU A 27 -11.58 0.56 2.03
N GLY A 28 -10.86 -0.36 2.67
CA GLY A 28 -11.28 -0.95 3.94
C GLY A 28 -11.38 0.09 5.05
N GLY A 29 -10.38 0.96 5.20
CA GLY A 29 -10.38 2.04 6.17
C GLY A 29 -11.50 3.04 5.91
N TYR A 30 -11.72 3.43 4.64
CA TYR A 30 -12.83 4.31 4.27
C TYR A 30 -14.20 3.68 4.56
N ALA A 31 -14.38 2.39 4.25
CA ALA A 31 -15.62 1.69 4.55
C ALA A 31 -15.89 1.62 6.06
N VAL A 32 -14.89 1.27 6.86
CA VAL A 32 -14.99 1.29 8.32
C VAL A 32 -15.31 2.70 8.80
N GLY A 33 -14.58 3.72 8.33
CA GLY A 33 -14.82 5.09 8.72
C GLY A 33 -16.17 5.63 8.28
N ALA A 34 -16.68 5.26 7.11
CA ALA A 34 -18.02 5.64 6.65
C ALA A 34 -19.12 5.00 7.50
N LEU A 35 -18.89 3.79 8.02
CA LEU A 35 -19.80 3.12 8.96
C LEU A 35 -19.71 3.70 10.38
N THR A 36 -18.60 4.33 10.74
CA THR A 36 -18.33 4.83 12.10
C THR A 36 -18.57 6.33 12.25
N PHE A 37 -18.38 7.09 11.17
CA PHE A 37 -18.46 8.55 11.13
C PHE A 37 -19.46 9.00 10.07
N ASP A 38 -20.38 9.88 10.45
CA ASP A 38 -21.33 10.52 9.52
C ASP A 38 -20.69 11.64 8.67
N THR A 39 -19.36 11.72 8.65
CA THR A 39 -18.65 12.77 7.90
C THR A 39 -17.64 12.16 6.95
N TRP A 40 -17.59 12.71 5.74
CA TRP A 40 -16.60 12.36 4.74
C TRP A 40 -15.16 12.53 5.26
N THR A 41 -14.93 13.54 6.11
CA THR A 41 -13.64 13.79 6.75
C THR A 41 -13.23 12.64 7.66
N GLY A 42 -14.14 12.13 8.50
CA GLY A 42 -13.86 11.00 9.39
C GLY A 42 -13.53 9.72 8.62
N ALA A 43 -14.31 9.42 7.57
CA ALA A 43 -14.04 8.29 6.69
C ALA A 43 -12.66 8.39 6.01
N THR A 44 -12.33 9.56 5.47
CA THR A 44 -11.05 9.80 4.78
C THR A 44 -9.86 9.75 5.74
N ALA A 45 -10.00 10.28 6.96
CA ALA A 45 -8.97 10.23 7.98
C ALA A 45 -8.65 8.78 8.39
N SER A 46 -9.68 7.95 8.60
CA SER A 46 -9.49 6.54 8.95
C SER A 46 -8.81 5.73 7.85
N ALA A 47 -9.21 5.96 6.59
CA ALA A 47 -8.57 5.36 5.41
C ALA A 47 -7.08 5.75 5.33
N SER A 48 -6.77 7.01 5.58
CA SER A 48 -5.39 7.52 5.53
C SER A 48 -4.52 6.91 6.63
N VAL A 49 -5.05 6.78 7.85
CA VAL A 49 -4.34 6.14 8.97
C VAL A 49 -4.09 4.65 8.70
N ALA A 50 -5.05 3.94 8.10
CA ALA A 50 -4.89 2.52 7.74
C ALA A 50 -3.75 2.26 6.73
N CYS A 51 -3.39 3.28 5.95
CA CYS A 51 -2.31 3.23 4.96
C CYS A 51 -0.90 3.49 5.54
N VAL A 52 -0.78 3.97 6.79
CA VAL A 52 0.51 4.29 7.41
C VAL A 52 1.41 3.08 7.70
N PRO A 53 0.90 1.93 8.19
CA PRO A 53 1.73 0.77 8.51
C PRO A 53 2.63 0.26 7.37
N PRO A 54 2.15 0.03 6.13
CA PRO A 54 3.03 -0.40 5.04
C PRO A 54 4.04 0.69 4.62
N LEU A 55 3.73 1.98 4.80
CA LEU A 55 4.70 3.06 4.58
C LEU A 55 5.86 2.99 5.57
N LEU A 56 5.55 2.82 6.86
CA LEU A 56 6.57 2.73 7.91
C LEU A 56 7.44 1.47 7.74
N GLU A 57 6.82 0.35 7.39
CA GLU A 57 7.52 -0.90 7.11
C GLU A 57 8.43 -0.75 5.86
N GLY A 58 7.93 -0.09 4.82
CA GLY A 58 8.68 0.30 3.63
C GLY A 58 9.87 1.24 3.90
N LEU A 59 9.75 2.17 4.85
CA LEU A 59 10.76 3.20 5.10
C LEU A 59 11.84 2.76 6.10
N PHE A 60 11.48 2.00 7.13
CA PHE A 60 12.37 1.71 8.26
C PHE A 60 12.82 0.26 8.35
N VAL A 61 11.97 -0.70 7.98
CA VAL A 61 12.27 -2.14 8.15
C VAL A 61 12.91 -2.72 6.90
N ASN A 62 12.34 -2.40 5.74
CA ASN A 62 12.84 -2.87 4.46
C ASN A 62 12.91 -1.70 3.47
N PRO A 63 13.85 -0.75 3.70
CA PRO A 63 14.06 0.39 2.83
C PRO A 63 14.41 -0.07 1.41
N PRO A 64 14.03 0.71 0.37
CA PRO A 64 14.49 0.44 -0.98
C PRO A 64 16.02 0.52 -0.99
N THR A 65 16.69 -0.61 -1.22
CA THR A 65 18.12 -0.63 -1.49
C THR A 65 18.33 0.00 -2.86
N ASP A 66 19.18 1.02 -2.93
CA ASP A 66 19.60 1.62 -4.20
C ASP A 66 19.99 0.50 -5.19
N GLY A 67 19.33 0.49 -6.35
CA GLY A 67 19.52 -0.53 -7.39
C GLY A 67 20.73 -0.26 -8.27
#